data_AF-A0AAW0Q9C9-F1
#
_entry.id   AF-A0AAW0Q9C9-F1
#
_cell.length_a   1.000
_cell.length_b   1.000
_cell.length_c   1.000
_cell.angle_alpha   90.00
_cell.angle_beta   90.00
_cell.angle_gamma   90.00
#
_symmetry.space_group_name_H-M   'P 1'
#
loop_
_entity.id
_entity.type
_entity.pdbx_description
1 polymer ?
#
loop_
_entity_poly.entity_id
_entity_poly.type
_entity_poly.pdbx_seq_one_letter_code
_entity_poly.pdbx_strand_id
1 'polypeptide(L)'
;MFWRRLGASVTLCLWITVLTAPGSVRARKQDESFFTGSIYRARCASRCLSLHITRISAFFKHSQCLEPCKESWDLKENQCQDLCEPLFPKKHYECLTSCEFLKSVEGVKQGDCPAPEKASGFAAACVESCDQDAECSTVKKCCSNGCGHTCQVPKNLYKGVPLKPRKELVFLEQPSGQLEIRWSSKFNISVEPVLYVVQRRWNYGIHPSEDDATEWETVAQTAEERIQLADIRASRWYQFRVAAVNVHGTRGFTAPSKHFRSSRDPAAPPKPSSLRVTNITVGEDGQVTAHLNWTILEEPDIPIHHYKVFWSWLVPSKSMVPSKKKRRKTTTGMNITPGSHYIQSNSGAVTGVFT
;
A
#
# COMPACT_ATOMS: atom_id res chain seq x y z
N MET A 1 -46.57 -78.44 -0.81
CA MET A 1 -45.13 -78.50 -1.12
C MET A 1 -44.56 -77.09 -1.07
N PHE A 2 -43.60 -76.88 -0.16
CA PHE A 2 -42.68 -75.75 0.06
C PHE A 2 -42.91 -74.38 -0.60
N TRP A 3 -43.01 -73.37 0.27
CA TRP A 3 -42.82 -71.93 0.01
C TRP A 3 -41.55 -71.61 -0.80
N ARG A 4 -41.65 -70.71 -1.77
CA ARG A 4 -40.61 -69.71 -2.08
C ARG A 4 -41.26 -68.38 -2.49
N ARG A 5 -41.09 -67.36 -1.64
CA ARG A 5 -41.44 -65.97 -1.93
C ARG A 5 -40.45 -65.41 -2.97
N LEU A 6 -40.95 -64.88 -4.09
CA LEU A 6 -40.15 -64.03 -4.97
C LEU A 6 -40.01 -62.65 -4.33
N GLY A 7 -38.80 -62.29 -3.91
CA GLY A 7 -38.45 -60.93 -3.51
C GLY A 7 -38.15 -60.09 -4.76
N ALA A 8 -38.91 -59.01 -4.94
CA ALA A 8 -38.62 -57.99 -5.94
C ALA A 8 -37.43 -57.14 -5.48
N SER A 9 -36.39 -57.08 -6.31
CA SER A 9 -35.22 -56.23 -6.10
C SER A 9 -35.56 -54.81 -6.55
N VAL A 10 -35.68 -53.88 -5.62
CA VAL A 10 -35.84 -52.45 -5.89
C VAL A 10 -34.45 -51.81 -5.94
N THR A 11 -33.98 -51.50 -7.14
CA THR A 11 -32.72 -50.81 -7.38
C THR A 11 -32.88 -49.34 -7.00
N LEU A 12 -32.29 -48.93 -5.88
CA LEU A 12 -32.27 -47.54 -5.42
C LEU A 12 -31.19 -46.76 -6.19
N CYS A 13 -31.58 -45.96 -7.18
CA CYS A 13 -30.69 -45.00 -7.83
C CYS A 13 -30.37 -43.84 -6.87
N LEU A 14 -29.19 -43.89 -6.23
CA LEU A 14 -28.63 -42.77 -5.47
C LEU A 14 -28.14 -41.69 -6.44
N TRP A 15 -28.91 -40.61 -6.58
CA TRP A 15 -28.45 -39.38 -7.21
C TRP A 15 -27.50 -38.66 -6.25
N ILE A 16 -26.20 -38.70 -6.52
CA ILE A 16 -25.24 -37.81 -5.86
C ILE A 16 -25.43 -36.43 -6.49
N THR A 17 -26.23 -35.58 -5.83
CA THR A 17 -26.26 -34.15 -6.14
C THR A 17 -24.94 -33.55 -5.69
N VAL A 18 -23.97 -33.45 -6.61
CA VAL A 18 -22.80 -32.60 -6.42
C VAL A 18 -23.31 -31.16 -6.42
N LEU A 19 -23.44 -30.57 -5.23
CA LEU A 19 -23.57 -29.13 -5.06
C LEU A 19 -22.25 -28.50 -5.52
N THR A 20 -22.11 -28.23 -6.82
CA THR A 20 -21.12 -27.27 -7.29
C THR A 20 -21.62 -25.90 -6.85
N ALA A 21 -21.23 -25.49 -5.65
CA ALA A 21 -21.23 -24.09 -5.29
C ALA A 21 -20.52 -23.35 -6.44
N PRO A 22 -21.08 -22.25 -6.98
CA PRO A 22 -20.31 -21.39 -7.84
C PRO A 22 -19.19 -20.84 -6.95
N GLY A 23 -18.04 -21.48 -7.01
CA GLY A 23 -16.81 -20.92 -6.53
C GLY A 23 -16.71 -19.57 -7.20
N SER A 24 -16.95 -18.53 -6.43
CA SER A 24 -16.53 -17.19 -6.77
C SER A 24 -15.03 -17.29 -6.97
N VAL A 25 -14.61 -17.57 -8.20
CA VAL A 25 -13.32 -17.13 -8.70
C VAL A 25 -13.42 -15.64 -8.55
N ARG A 26 -12.95 -15.16 -7.39
CA ARG A 26 -12.67 -13.76 -7.15
C ARG A 26 -11.53 -13.48 -8.12
N ALA A 27 -11.90 -13.21 -9.37
CA ALA A 27 -11.02 -12.55 -10.31
C ALA A 27 -10.50 -11.36 -9.51
N ARG A 28 -9.20 -11.39 -9.20
CA ARG A 28 -8.48 -10.24 -8.67
C ARG A 28 -8.71 -9.15 -9.71
N LYS A 29 -9.78 -8.38 -9.53
CA LYS A 29 -9.94 -7.04 -10.08
C LYS A 29 -8.94 -6.23 -9.27
N GLN A 30 -7.68 -6.44 -9.59
CA GLN A 30 -6.55 -5.86 -8.91
C GLN A 30 -6.70 -4.36 -9.10
N ASP A 31 -6.61 -3.65 -7.99
CA ASP A 31 -6.88 -2.24 -7.80
C ASP A 31 -5.84 -1.40 -8.54
N GLU A 32 -5.83 -1.46 -9.88
CA GLU A 32 -4.98 -0.66 -10.79
C GLU A 32 -5.15 0.86 -10.56
N SER A 33 -6.21 1.27 -9.85
CA SER A 33 -6.52 2.66 -9.49
C SER A 33 -5.46 3.31 -8.59
N PHE A 34 -4.96 2.60 -7.58
CA PHE A 34 -4.00 3.20 -6.63
C PHE A 34 -2.57 3.27 -7.19
N PHE A 35 -2.19 2.30 -8.04
CA PHE A 35 -0.84 2.20 -8.58
C PHE A 35 -0.56 3.19 -9.72
N THR A 36 -1.61 3.78 -10.31
CA THR A 36 -1.50 4.70 -11.45
C THR A 36 -1.36 6.17 -11.04
N GLY A 37 -1.82 6.56 -9.85
CA GLY A 37 -1.73 7.95 -9.35
C GLY A 37 -0.30 8.50 -9.34
N SER A 38 0.68 7.73 -8.83
CA SER A 38 2.08 8.15 -8.83
C SER A 38 2.69 8.23 -10.24
N ILE A 39 2.21 7.41 -11.18
CA ILE A 39 2.60 7.52 -12.59
C ILE A 39 2.04 8.82 -13.20
N TYR A 40 0.77 9.13 -12.97
CA TYR A 40 0.15 10.36 -13.48
C TYR A 40 0.83 11.62 -12.93
N ARG A 41 1.13 11.64 -11.64
CA ARG A 41 1.93 12.69 -10.98
C ARG A 41 3.33 12.82 -11.56
N ALA A 42 4.00 11.70 -11.86
CA ALA A 42 5.28 11.73 -12.54
C ALA A 42 5.20 12.25 -13.99
N ARG A 43 4.13 11.94 -14.73
CA ARG A 43 3.89 12.52 -16.06
C ARG A 43 3.67 14.04 -15.98
N CYS A 44 2.88 14.49 -15.02
CA CYS A 44 2.62 15.90 -14.72
C CYS A 44 3.93 16.65 -14.43
N ALA A 45 4.74 16.11 -13.51
CA ALA A 45 6.01 16.71 -13.16
C ALA A 45 7.00 16.71 -14.33
N SER A 46 7.08 15.63 -15.11
CA SER A 46 7.91 15.57 -16.32
C SER A 46 7.53 16.67 -17.32
N ARG A 47 6.24 16.89 -17.61
CA ARG A 47 5.77 17.96 -18.50
C ARG A 47 6.17 19.35 -18.02
N CYS A 48 5.99 19.62 -16.73
CA CYS A 48 6.41 20.89 -16.12
C CYS A 48 7.93 21.07 -16.28
N LEU A 49 8.73 20.03 -16.04
CA LEU A 49 10.18 20.09 -16.26
C LEU A 49 10.55 20.34 -17.74
N SER A 50 9.84 19.73 -18.69
CA SER A 50 10.06 19.96 -20.14
C SER A 50 9.89 21.43 -20.53
N LEU A 51 8.85 22.08 -20.01
CA LEU A 51 8.53 23.48 -20.35
C LEU A 51 9.57 24.47 -19.83
N HIS A 52 10.28 24.12 -18.75
CA HIS A 52 11.26 24.99 -18.12
C HIS A 52 12.72 24.55 -18.37
N ILE A 53 12.95 23.56 -19.25
CA ILE A 53 14.28 22.96 -19.53
C ILE A 53 15.36 23.97 -19.97
N THR A 54 14.98 25.16 -20.43
CA THR A 54 15.91 26.24 -20.82
C THR A 54 16.24 27.22 -19.69
N ARG A 55 15.59 27.12 -18.52
CA ARG A 55 15.78 28.00 -17.35
C ARG A 55 16.49 27.31 -16.18
N ILE A 56 17.17 26.18 -16.42
CA ILE A 56 17.78 25.30 -15.41
C ILE A 56 18.82 26.07 -14.57
N SER A 57 18.32 26.66 -13.50
CA SER A 57 19.06 27.24 -12.38
C SER A 57 18.43 26.68 -11.11
N ALA A 58 19.20 26.64 -10.02
CA ALA A 58 18.93 25.87 -8.79
C ALA A 58 17.60 26.20 -8.05
N PHE A 59 16.76 27.10 -8.57
CA PHE A 59 15.45 27.49 -8.04
C PHE A 59 14.30 26.54 -8.41
N PHE A 60 14.55 25.48 -9.18
CA PHE A 60 13.53 24.58 -9.72
C PHE A 60 12.73 23.73 -8.72
N LYS A 61 13.15 23.70 -7.45
CA LYS A 61 12.39 22.98 -6.40
C LYS A 61 11.07 23.68 -6.02
N HIS A 62 10.80 24.87 -6.56
CA HIS A 62 9.61 25.69 -6.28
C HIS A 62 9.00 26.30 -7.57
N SER A 63 8.87 25.53 -8.66
CA SER A 63 8.04 25.99 -9.79
C SER A 63 6.55 25.80 -9.48
N GLN A 64 5.75 26.79 -9.84
CA GLN A 64 4.30 26.80 -9.59
C GLN A 64 3.60 25.62 -10.28
N CYS A 65 4.15 25.15 -11.41
CA CYS A 65 3.63 24.03 -12.16
C CYS A 65 3.87 22.65 -11.52
N LEU A 66 4.73 22.52 -10.50
CA LEU A 66 4.97 21.24 -9.81
C LEU A 66 4.02 21.00 -8.63
N GLU A 67 3.43 22.05 -8.06
CA GLU A 67 2.54 21.89 -6.89
C GLU A 67 1.39 20.90 -7.13
N PRO A 68 0.63 20.96 -8.24
CA PRO A 68 -0.46 20.01 -8.49
C PRO A 68 0.02 18.56 -8.63
N CYS A 69 1.27 18.34 -9.03
CA CYS A 69 1.82 17.02 -9.29
C CYS A 69 2.28 16.30 -8.01
N LYS A 70 2.20 16.92 -6.82
CA LYS A 70 2.61 16.31 -5.54
C LYS A 70 1.53 15.38 -4.97
N GLU A 71 1.93 14.46 -4.11
CA GLU A 71 1.06 13.43 -3.53
C GLU A 71 0.00 13.98 -2.56
N SER A 72 0.27 15.14 -1.95
CA SER A 72 -0.63 15.81 -0.99
C SER A 72 -1.95 16.30 -1.57
N TRP A 73 -2.15 16.18 -2.88
CA TRP A 73 -3.29 16.74 -3.59
C TRP A 73 -4.14 15.63 -4.21
N ASP A 74 -5.43 15.61 -3.85
CA ASP A 74 -6.45 14.75 -4.44
C ASP A 74 -7.40 15.60 -5.30
N LEU A 75 -7.47 15.26 -6.60
CA LEU A 75 -8.28 15.97 -7.60
C LEU A 75 -9.75 15.54 -7.58
N LYS A 76 -10.12 14.55 -6.75
CA LYS A 76 -11.50 14.06 -6.65
C LYS A 76 -12.44 15.00 -5.91
N GLU A 77 -11.91 15.88 -5.06
CA GLU A 77 -12.73 16.73 -4.18
C GLU A 77 -12.69 18.23 -4.55
N ASN A 78 -11.72 18.71 -5.33
CA ASN A 78 -11.51 20.15 -5.56
C ASN A 78 -11.31 20.51 -7.03
N GLN A 79 -11.75 21.72 -7.43
CA GLN A 79 -11.45 22.26 -8.75
C GLN A 79 -10.01 22.79 -8.81
N CYS A 80 -9.42 22.84 -10.00
CA CYS A 80 -8.06 23.34 -10.17
C CYS A 80 -7.90 24.81 -9.74
N GLN A 81 -8.97 25.61 -9.84
CA GLN A 81 -9.03 26.99 -9.38
C GLN A 81 -8.89 27.08 -7.85
N ASP A 82 -9.69 26.29 -7.12
CA ASP A 82 -9.66 26.23 -5.66
C ASP A 82 -8.27 25.83 -5.12
N LEU A 83 -7.55 25.02 -5.90
CA LEU A 83 -6.18 24.62 -5.60
C LEU A 83 -5.17 25.73 -5.86
N CYS A 84 -5.21 26.34 -7.05
CA CYS A 84 -4.13 27.18 -7.55
C CYS A 84 -4.25 28.65 -7.12
N GLU A 85 -5.46 29.18 -6.93
CA GLU A 85 -5.66 30.59 -6.57
C GLU A 85 -5.16 30.94 -5.16
N PRO A 86 -5.40 30.13 -4.10
CA PRO A 86 -4.89 30.42 -2.76
C PRO A 86 -3.36 30.31 -2.67
N LEU A 87 -2.77 29.36 -3.40
CA LEU A 87 -1.32 29.12 -3.41
C LEU A 87 -0.57 30.16 -4.23
N PHE A 88 -1.18 30.64 -5.33
CA PHE A 88 -0.55 31.57 -6.27
C PHE A 88 -1.48 32.75 -6.62
N PRO A 89 -1.64 33.74 -5.72
CA PRO A 89 -2.54 34.88 -5.96
C PRO A 89 -2.16 35.74 -7.17
N LYS A 90 -0.92 35.62 -7.65
CA LYS A 90 -0.40 36.32 -8.84
C LYS A 90 0.17 35.28 -9.79
N LYS A 91 -0.39 35.18 -11.01
CA LYS A 91 0.07 34.30 -12.11
C LYS A 91 -0.15 32.79 -11.90
N HIS A 92 -1.31 32.35 -11.40
CA HIS A 92 -1.65 30.92 -11.23
C HIS A 92 -1.76 30.08 -12.52
N TYR A 93 -1.55 30.64 -13.72
CA TYR A 93 -1.79 29.93 -14.98
C TYR A 93 -0.90 28.69 -15.16
N GLU A 94 0.33 28.70 -14.66
CA GLU A 94 1.25 27.55 -14.71
C GLU A 94 0.74 26.40 -13.83
N CYS A 95 0.19 26.74 -12.66
CA CYS A 95 -0.44 25.77 -11.76
C CYS A 95 -1.71 25.18 -12.39
N LEU A 96 -2.61 26.04 -12.89
CA LEU A 96 -3.86 25.59 -13.54
C LEU A 96 -3.58 24.65 -14.70
N THR A 97 -2.65 25.03 -15.58
CA THR A 97 -2.28 24.24 -16.76
C THR A 97 -1.69 22.87 -16.38
N SER A 98 -0.97 22.77 -15.26
CA SER A 98 -0.48 21.50 -14.74
C SER A 98 -1.58 20.67 -14.08
N CYS A 99 -2.47 21.30 -13.32
CA CYS A 99 -3.60 20.63 -12.66
C CYS A 99 -4.58 20.04 -13.69
N GLU A 100 -4.95 20.82 -14.70
CA GLU A 100 -5.81 20.34 -15.80
C GLU A 100 -5.15 19.20 -16.57
N PHE A 101 -3.83 19.27 -16.79
CA PHE A 101 -3.10 18.18 -17.39
C PHE A 101 -3.10 16.92 -16.52
N LEU A 102 -2.91 17.05 -15.21
CA LEU A 102 -2.99 15.92 -14.28
C LEU A 102 -4.37 15.25 -14.32
N LYS A 103 -5.44 16.06 -14.25
CA LYS A 103 -6.82 15.59 -14.39
C LYS A 103 -7.06 14.88 -15.73
N SER A 104 -6.50 15.42 -16.81
CA SER A 104 -6.57 14.80 -18.14
C SER A 104 -5.88 13.44 -18.19
N VAL A 105 -4.68 13.29 -17.62
CA VAL A 105 -3.94 12.00 -17.68
C VAL A 105 -4.54 10.93 -16.77
N GLU A 106 -5.31 11.29 -15.74
CA GLU A 106 -6.11 10.33 -14.95
C GLU A 106 -7.27 9.74 -15.75
N GLY A 107 -7.91 10.54 -16.61
CA GLY A 107 -9.02 10.10 -17.45
C GLY A 107 -8.61 9.47 -18.79
N VAL A 108 -7.38 9.71 -19.26
CA VAL A 108 -6.92 9.28 -20.59
C VAL A 108 -5.71 8.34 -20.48
N LYS A 109 -5.92 7.07 -20.87
CA LYS A 109 -4.87 6.06 -20.96
C LYS A 109 -3.88 6.37 -22.08
N GLN A 110 -2.69 5.80 -21.94
CA GLN A 110 -1.55 6.02 -22.85
C GLN A 110 -1.80 5.49 -24.26
N GLY A 111 -1.28 6.21 -25.25
CA GLY A 111 -1.36 5.87 -26.68
C GLY A 111 -2.57 6.47 -27.38
N ASP A 112 -2.64 6.25 -28.70
CA ASP A 112 -3.62 6.89 -29.58
C ASP A 112 -4.71 5.91 -29.99
N CYS A 113 -5.94 6.40 -30.16
CA CYS A 113 -7.01 5.59 -30.75
C CYS A 113 -6.65 5.20 -32.20
N PRO A 114 -6.88 3.94 -32.61
CA PRO A 114 -6.72 3.57 -34.00
C PRO A 114 -7.74 4.31 -34.88
N ALA A 115 -7.35 4.64 -36.11
CA ALA A 115 -8.29 5.16 -37.11
C ALA A 115 -9.52 4.23 -37.27
N PRO A 116 -10.76 4.77 -37.33
CA PRO A 116 -11.99 3.99 -37.39
C PRO A 116 -12.03 2.95 -38.53
N GLU A 117 -11.47 3.31 -39.68
CA GLU A 117 -11.38 2.43 -40.86
C GLU A 117 -10.56 1.16 -40.64
N LYS A 118 -9.71 1.15 -39.60
CA LYS A 118 -8.89 0.00 -39.23
C LYS A 118 -9.53 -0.87 -38.14
N ALA A 119 -10.71 -0.49 -37.65
CA ALA A 119 -11.48 -1.31 -36.74
C ALA A 119 -12.12 -2.48 -37.53
N SER A 120 -12.11 -3.69 -36.99
CA SER A 120 -12.65 -4.88 -37.66
C SER A 120 -13.43 -5.78 -36.70
N GLY A 121 -14.41 -6.53 -37.22
CA GLY A 121 -15.29 -7.36 -36.39
C GLY A 121 -16.11 -6.53 -35.39
N PHE A 122 -16.20 -6.97 -34.13
CA PHE A 122 -16.91 -6.24 -33.06
C PHE A 122 -16.36 -4.83 -32.82
N ALA A 123 -15.09 -4.59 -33.14
CA ALA A 123 -14.49 -3.27 -33.04
C ALA A 123 -15.07 -2.27 -34.05
N ALA A 124 -15.67 -2.71 -35.16
CA ALA A 124 -16.30 -1.83 -36.14
C ALA A 124 -17.83 -1.74 -35.98
N ALA A 125 -18.40 -2.47 -35.01
CA ALA A 125 -19.82 -2.46 -34.77
C ALA A 125 -20.25 -1.12 -34.15
N CYS A 126 -21.42 -0.61 -34.56
CA CYS A 126 -22.07 0.55 -33.95
C CYS A 126 -22.66 0.18 -32.58
N VAL A 127 -21.78 -0.07 -31.61
CA VAL A 127 -22.13 -0.43 -30.24
C VAL A 127 -21.48 0.60 -29.31
N GLU A 128 -22.25 1.11 -28.36
CA GLU A 128 -21.74 1.88 -27.22
C GLU A 128 -21.41 0.92 -26.08
N SER A 129 -20.11 0.65 -25.90
CA SER A 129 -19.62 -0.31 -24.90
C SER A 129 -18.76 0.32 -23.81
N CYS A 130 -18.41 1.60 -23.98
CA CYS A 130 -17.68 2.38 -23.01
C CYS A 130 -17.94 3.87 -23.26
N ASP A 131 -17.85 4.69 -22.21
CA ASP A 131 -17.80 6.16 -22.36
C ASP A 131 -16.41 6.71 -22.04
N GLN A 132 -15.66 6.04 -21.16
CA GLN A 132 -14.34 6.47 -20.72
C GLN A 132 -13.30 5.35 -20.79
N ASP A 133 -12.02 5.72 -20.91
CA ASP A 133 -10.90 4.77 -20.90
C ASP A 133 -10.88 3.90 -19.64
N ALA A 134 -11.35 4.43 -18.51
CA ALA A 134 -11.41 3.73 -17.22
C ALA A 134 -12.33 2.49 -17.23
N GLU A 135 -13.36 2.47 -18.07
CA GLU A 135 -14.28 1.34 -18.22
C GLU A 135 -13.64 0.18 -18.99
N CYS A 136 -12.65 0.48 -19.83
CA CYS A 136 -11.92 -0.51 -20.57
C CYS A 136 -10.92 -1.26 -19.70
N SER A 137 -10.83 -2.58 -19.85
CA SER A 137 -9.84 -3.40 -19.14
C SER A 137 -8.41 -3.08 -19.62
N THR A 138 -7.42 -3.23 -18.72
CA THR A 138 -5.98 -3.16 -19.04
C THR A 138 -5.61 -1.84 -19.73
N VAL A 139 -4.79 -1.90 -20.79
CA VAL A 139 -4.30 -0.74 -21.56
C VAL A 139 -5.24 -0.30 -22.67
N LYS A 140 -6.41 -0.93 -22.83
CA LYS A 140 -7.37 -0.57 -23.89
C LYS A 140 -7.99 0.81 -23.62
N LYS A 141 -8.18 1.56 -24.69
CA LYS A 141 -8.80 2.89 -24.70
C LYS A 141 -10.23 2.80 -25.23
N CYS A 142 -11.11 3.65 -24.73
CA CYS A 142 -12.42 3.85 -25.29
C CYS A 142 -12.31 4.73 -26.53
N CYS A 143 -12.58 4.16 -27.70
CA CYS A 143 -12.36 4.84 -28.97
C CYS A 143 -13.64 4.84 -29.80
N SER A 144 -13.91 6.00 -30.43
CA SER A 144 -15.01 6.12 -31.38
C SER A 144 -14.69 5.39 -32.68
N ASN A 145 -15.67 4.65 -33.18
CA ASN A 145 -15.61 3.98 -34.48
C ASN A 145 -16.45 4.68 -35.55
N GLY A 146 -16.90 5.91 -35.29
CA GLY A 146 -17.72 6.73 -36.19
C GLY A 146 -19.23 6.71 -35.89
N CYS A 147 -19.74 5.66 -35.24
CA CYS A 147 -21.16 5.55 -34.83
C CYS A 147 -21.36 5.08 -33.38
N GLY A 148 -20.29 4.69 -32.69
CA GLY A 148 -20.30 4.33 -31.27
C GLY A 148 -18.89 4.18 -30.72
N HIS A 149 -18.76 3.79 -29.45
CA HIS A 149 -17.47 3.64 -28.75
C HIS A 149 -17.18 2.22 -28.31
N THR A 150 -15.95 1.79 -28.58
CA THR A 150 -15.48 0.47 -28.17
C THR A 150 -14.07 0.47 -27.61
N CYS A 151 -13.79 -0.50 -26.74
CA CYS A 151 -12.48 -0.66 -26.13
C CYS A 151 -11.45 -1.22 -27.13
N GLN A 152 -10.59 -0.34 -27.63
CA GLN A 152 -9.56 -0.64 -28.62
C GLN A 152 -8.16 -0.72 -28.04
N VAL A 153 -7.29 -1.51 -28.68
CA VAL A 153 -5.86 -1.52 -28.37
C VAL A 153 -5.23 -0.23 -28.95
N PRO A 154 -4.55 0.59 -28.14
CA PRO A 154 -3.98 1.84 -28.60
C PRO A 154 -2.82 1.64 -29.58
N LYS A 155 -2.68 2.57 -30.52
CA LYS A 155 -1.48 2.73 -31.36
C LYS A 155 -0.45 3.62 -30.66
N ASN A 156 0.79 3.56 -31.13
CA ASN A 156 1.90 4.41 -30.65
C ASN A 156 2.13 4.38 -29.13
N LEU A 157 1.74 3.28 -28.45
CA LEU A 157 1.79 3.16 -27.00
C LEU A 157 3.15 3.54 -26.40
N TYR A 158 4.24 3.31 -27.13
CA TYR A 158 5.61 3.56 -26.66
C TYR A 158 6.36 4.65 -27.42
N LYS A 159 5.67 5.45 -28.24
CA LYS A 159 6.29 6.55 -28.98
C LYS A 159 6.73 7.64 -28.00
N GLY A 160 8.03 7.95 -27.97
CA GLY A 160 8.60 8.94 -27.06
C GLY A 160 8.69 8.50 -25.59
N VAL A 161 8.22 7.31 -25.23
CA VAL A 161 8.23 6.80 -23.84
C VAL A 161 9.62 6.27 -23.46
N PRO A 162 10.12 6.47 -22.23
CA PRO A 162 11.44 5.98 -21.80
C PRO A 162 11.48 4.46 -21.67
N LEU A 163 12.67 3.88 -21.84
CA LEU A 163 12.86 2.44 -21.62
C LEU A 163 12.75 2.12 -20.12
N LYS A 164 12.35 0.88 -19.83
CA LYS A 164 12.42 0.39 -18.45
C LYS A 164 13.89 0.37 -18.00
N PRO A 165 14.18 0.78 -16.75
CA PRO A 165 15.50 0.57 -16.15
C PRO A 165 15.90 -0.90 -16.19
N ARG A 166 17.19 -1.17 -15.99
CA ARG A 166 17.66 -2.55 -15.80
C ARG A 166 16.99 -3.18 -14.59
N LYS A 167 16.69 -4.48 -14.70
CA LYS A 167 16.07 -5.27 -13.61
C LYS A 167 16.99 -5.39 -12.38
N GLU A 168 18.30 -5.31 -12.59
CA GLU A 168 19.30 -5.43 -11.52
C GLU A 168 19.40 -4.10 -10.76
N LEU A 169 18.73 -4.05 -9.61
CA LEU A 169 18.88 -2.98 -8.63
C LEU A 169 20.08 -3.28 -7.72
N VAL A 170 20.81 -2.24 -7.36
CA VAL A 170 21.93 -2.30 -6.41
C VAL A 170 21.48 -1.72 -5.08
N PHE A 171 21.70 -2.46 -4.00
CA PHE A 171 21.33 -2.10 -2.64
C PHE A 171 22.60 -1.83 -1.82
N LEU A 172 22.68 -0.66 -1.20
CA LEU A 172 23.81 -0.26 -0.35
C LEU A 172 23.25 0.19 1.01
N GLU A 173 23.40 -0.66 2.03
CA GLU A 173 23.03 -0.33 3.41
C GLU A 173 24.18 0.43 4.08
N GLN A 174 23.92 1.67 4.48
CA GLN A 174 24.89 2.52 5.15
C GLN A 174 24.98 2.15 6.65
N PRO A 175 26.12 2.44 7.32
CA PRO A 175 26.26 2.23 8.77
C PRO A 175 25.23 2.99 9.62
N SER A 176 24.69 4.09 9.09
CA SER A 176 23.59 4.86 9.71
C SER A 176 22.24 4.13 9.72
N GLY A 177 22.11 3.04 8.96
CA GLY A 177 20.87 2.30 8.77
C GLY A 177 20.04 2.73 7.55
N GLN A 178 20.50 3.73 6.80
CA GLN A 178 19.84 4.15 5.57
C GLN A 178 20.18 3.19 4.42
N LEU A 179 19.20 2.90 3.59
CA LEU A 179 19.36 2.08 2.40
C LEU A 179 19.41 2.97 1.16
N GLU A 180 20.53 2.99 0.47
CA GLU A 180 20.62 3.56 -0.87
C GLU A 180 20.27 2.48 -1.92
N ILE A 181 19.32 2.79 -2.80
CA ILE A 181 18.91 1.94 -3.91
C ILE A 181 19.32 2.63 -5.20
N ARG A 182 20.05 1.93 -6.07
CA ARG A 182 20.51 2.45 -7.36
C ARG A 182 20.06 1.56 -8.50
N TRP A 183 19.74 2.17 -9.63
CA TRP A 183 19.45 1.48 -10.89
C TRP A 183 20.25 2.11 -12.03
N SER A 184 20.18 1.49 -13.20
CA SER A 184 20.77 2.03 -14.42
C SER A 184 19.76 1.98 -15.55
N SER A 185 19.74 3.02 -16.38
CA SER A 185 18.95 3.06 -17.61
C SER A 185 19.83 2.74 -18.83
N LYS A 186 19.28 2.01 -19.80
CA LYS A 186 19.98 1.78 -21.09
C LYS A 186 19.62 2.92 -22.04
N PHE A 187 20.58 3.79 -22.33
CA PHE A 187 20.49 4.90 -23.28
C PHE A 187 19.48 6.01 -22.90
N ASN A 188 19.85 7.28 -23.15
CA ASN A 188 18.95 8.42 -23.03
C ASN A 188 18.08 8.54 -24.28
N ILE A 189 17.10 7.64 -24.44
CA ILE A 189 16.23 7.62 -25.63
C ILE A 189 15.14 8.71 -25.56
N SER A 190 14.87 9.26 -24.38
CA SER A 190 13.90 10.33 -24.18
C SER A 190 14.57 11.69 -24.29
N VAL A 191 14.08 12.55 -25.19
CA VAL A 191 14.41 13.98 -25.22
C VAL A 191 13.78 14.71 -24.02
N GLU A 192 12.66 14.17 -23.53
CA GLU A 192 11.92 14.71 -22.40
C GLU A 192 12.54 14.28 -21.06
N PRO A 193 12.45 15.10 -19.99
CA PRO A 193 12.90 14.75 -18.65
C PRO A 193 12.22 13.48 -18.14
N VAL A 194 13.02 12.52 -17.69
CA VAL A 194 12.55 11.23 -17.16
C VAL A 194 12.53 11.29 -15.64
N LEU A 195 11.39 10.93 -15.05
CA LEU A 195 11.24 10.70 -13.61
C LEU A 195 11.10 9.22 -13.33
N TYR A 196 11.70 8.78 -12.24
CA TYR A 196 11.63 7.41 -11.74
C TYR A 196 10.67 7.34 -10.58
N VAL A 197 9.70 6.44 -10.68
CA VAL A 197 8.77 6.09 -9.60
C VAL A 197 9.24 4.78 -9.00
N VAL A 198 9.55 4.79 -7.71
CA VAL A 198 10.00 3.61 -6.97
C VAL A 198 8.88 3.14 -6.07
N GLN A 199 8.58 1.85 -6.17
CA GLN A 199 7.62 1.18 -5.30
C GLN A 199 8.29 0.10 -4.47
N ARG A 200 7.76 -0.08 -3.26
CA ARG A 200 8.20 -1.03 -2.26
C ARG A 200 7.02 -1.91 -1.84
N ARG A 201 7.27 -3.19 -1.63
CA ARG A 201 6.41 -4.06 -0.83
C ARG A 201 7.25 -4.87 0.13
N TRP A 202 6.62 -5.42 1.14
CA TRP A 202 7.32 -6.22 2.15
C TRP A 202 6.45 -7.30 2.78
N ASN A 203 7.08 -8.35 3.29
CA ASN A 203 6.46 -9.42 4.07
C ASN A 203 7.29 -9.73 5.33
N TYR A 204 6.62 -10.28 6.35
CA TYR A 204 7.29 -10.90 7.49
C TYR A 204 7.64 -12.36 7.17
N GLY A 205 8.64 -12.91 7.85
CA GLY A 205 8.95 -14.34 7.80
C GLY A 205 10.44 -14.65 7.87
N ILE A 206 10.75 -15.92 8.06
CA ILE A 206 12.12 -16.44 7.96
C ILE A 206 12.54 -16.53 6.49
N HIS A 207 11.57 -16.77 5.61
CA HIS A 207 11.76 -16.85 4.16
C HIS A 207 10.98 -15.74 3.45
N PRO A 208 11.46 -15.26 2.30
CA PRO A 208 10.70 -14.35 1.45
C PRO A 208 9.43 -15.03 0.91
N SER A 209 8.31 -14.32 0.90
CA SER A 209 7.01 -14.79 0.38
C SER A 209 6.33 -13.67 -0.39
N GLU A 210 5.99 -13.93 -1.66
CA GLU A 210 5.27 -12.95 -2.48
C GLU A 210 3.76 -12.97 -2.23
N ASP A 211 3.23 -14.09 -1.75
CA ASP A 211 1.79 -14.26 -1.47
C ASP A 211 1.37 -13.54 -0.18
N ASP A 212 2.27 -13.49 0.81
CA ASP A 212 2.07 -12.79 2.08
C ASP A 212 2.58 -11.34 2.05
N ALA A 213 3.00 -10.86 0.88
CA ALA A 213 3.51 -9.51 0.74
C ALA A 213 2.40 -8.48 0.79
N THR A 214 2.71 -7.34 1.40
CA THR A 214 1.89 -6.14 1.34
C THR A 214 1.67 -5.68 -0.10
N GLU A 215 0.63 -4.86 -0.31
CA GLU A 215 0.44 -4.17 -1.57
C GLU A 215 1.61 -3.22 -1.87
N TRP A 216 1.80 -2.88 -3.15
CA TRP A 216 2.89 -1.99 -3.53
C TRP A 216 2.64 -0.54 -3.06
N GLU A 217 3.57 -0.01 -2.30
CA GLU A 217 3.57 1.37 -1.83
C GLU A 217 4.55 2.20 -2.68
N THR A 218 4.17 3.42 -3.08
CA THR A 218 5.11 4.35 -3.72
C THR A 218 5.97 5.01 -2.65
N VAL A 219 7.29 4.84 -2.73
CA VAL A 219 8.22 5.37 -1.72
C VAL A 219 8.99 6.60 -2.20
N ALA A 220 9.07 6.81 -3.52
CA ALA A 220 9.78 7.96 -4.08
C ALA A 220 9.40 8.25 -5.53
N GLN A 221 9.47 9.54 -5.88
CA GLN A 221 9.48 10.04 -7.25
C GLN A 221 10.70 10.96 -7.41
N THR A 222 11.65 10.61 -8.29
CA THR A 222 12.94 11.31 -8.41
C THR A 222 13.42 11.40 -9.85
N ALA A 223 14.21 12.42 -10.19
CA ALA A 223 14.93 12.51 -11.46
C ALA A 223 16.29 11.78 -11.42
N GLU A 224 16.81 11.48 -10.23
CA GLU A 224 18.07 10.77 -10.05
C GLU A 224 17.89 9.26 -10.25
N GLU A 225 18.95 8.56 -10.68
CA GLU A 225 18.95 7.09 -10.80
C GLU A 225 19.18 6.36 -9.46
N ARG A 226 18.81 7.03 -8.36
CA ARG A 226 18.99 6.54 -6.99
C ARG A 226 17.99 7.16 -6.03
N ILE A 227 17.75 6.46 -4.92
CA ILE A 227 17.04 6.98 -3.74
C ILE A 227 17.73 6.55 -2.45
N GLN A 228 17.48 7.27 -1.37
CA GLN A 228 17.88 6.90 -0.03
C GLN A 228 16.63 6.75 0.84
N LEU A 229 16.47 5.59 1.48
CA LEU A 229 15.37 5.27 2.38
C LEU A 229 15.89 5.15 3.81
N ALA A 230 15.25 5.85 4.74
CA ALA A 230 15.63 5.84 6.16
C ALA A 230 14.73 4.90 7.01
N ASP A 231 13.61 4.46 6.46
CA ASP A 231 12.54 3.73 7.14
C ASP A 231 12.60 2.20 6.91
N ILE A 232 13.80 1.68 6.69
CA ILE A 232 14.03 0.25 6.48
C ILE A 232 14.15 -0.49 7.82
N ARG A 233 13.39 -1.57 7.97
CA ARG A 233 13.30 -2.39 9.19
C ARG A 233 14.06 -3.70 9.01
N ALA A 234 14.79 -4.13 10.03
CA ALA A 234 15.65 -5.32 10.00
C ALA A 234 14.93 -6.66 9.78
N SER A 235 13.67 -6.78 10.20
CA SER A 235 12.91 -8.02 10.24
C SER A 235 12.08 -8.32 8.98
N ARG A 236 12.05 -7.39 8.02
CA ARG A 236 11.17 -7.44 6.86
C ARG A 236 11.95 -7.87 5.63
N TRP A 237 11.31 -8.68 4.80
CA TRP A 237 11.77 -8.96 3.44
C TRP A 237 11.17 -7.92 2.52
N TYR A 238 12.02 -7.12 1.88
CA TYR A 238 11.60 -6.07 0.96
C TYR A 238 11.77 -6.50 -0.49
N GLN A 239 10.84 -6.07 -1.34
CA GLN A 239 11.00 -6.07 -2.78
C GLN A 239 10.73 -4.67 -3.33
N PHE A 240 11.49 -4.32 -4.36
CA PHE A 240 11.38 -3.02 -5.02
C PHE A 240 11.11 -3.21 -6.51
N ARG A 241 10.42 -2.24 -7.10
CA ARG A 241 10.28 -2.11 -8.55
C ARG A 241 10.34 -0.65 -8.95
N VAL A 242 10.87 -0.38 -10.14
CA VAL A 242 11.08 0.99 -10.64
C VAL A 242 10.40 1.15 -11.98
N ALA A 243 9.70 2.26 -12.18
CA ALA A 243 9.19 2.67 -13.48
C ALA A 243 9.90 3.96 -13.93
N ALA A 244 10.28 4.02 -15.21
CA ALA A 244 10.69 5.27 -15.84
C ALA A 244 9.45 5.91 -16.48
N VAL A 245 9.25 7.21 -16.25
CA VAL A 245 8.06 7.95 -16.65
C VAL A 245 8.48 9.29 -17.26
N ASN A 246 7.89 9.66 -18.39
CA ASN A 246 7.95 11.03 -18.91
C ASN A 246 6.55 11.53 -19.29
N VAL A 247 6.43 12.72 -19.87
CA VAL A 247 5.15 13.31 -20.32
C VAL A 247 4.33 12.36 -21.23
N HIS A 248 5.00 11.59 -22.09
CA HIS A 248 4.37 10.63 -23.00
C HIS A 248 3.89 9.36 -22.28
N GLY A 249 4.45 9.04 -21.12
CA GLY A 249 3.98 7.98 -20.23
C GLY A 249 5.09 7.03 -19.78
N THR A 250 4.75 5.76 -19.62
CA THR A 250 5.68 4.73 -19.11
C THR A 250 5.53 3.39 -19.85
N ARG A 251 6.59 2.58 -19.85
CA ARG A 251 6.51 1.16 -20.24
C ARG A 251 6.03 0.27 -19.08
N GLY A 252 5.77 0.86 -17.91
CA GLY A 252 5.42 0.17 -16.67
C GLY A 252 6.65 -0.17 -15.83
N PHE A 253 6.40 -0.73 -14.65
CA PHE A 253 7.45 -1.10 -13.71
C PHE A 253 8.35 -2.23 -14.24
N THR A 254 9.57 -2.29 -13.72
CA THR A 254 10.44 -3.47 -13.81
C THR A 254 9.76 -4.67 -13.15
N ALA A 255 10.23 -5.88 -13.49
CA ALA A 255 9.92 -7.04 -12.66
C ALA A 255 10.40 -6.79 -11.21
N PRO A 256 9.73 -7.37 -10.20
CA PRO A 256 10.17 -7.26 -8.81
C PRO A 256 11.65 -7.62 -8.66
N SER A 257 12.35 -6.85 -7.82
CA SER A 257 13.75 -7.08 -7.51
C SER A 257 13.94 -8.40 -6.77
N LYS A 258 15.21 -8.81 -6.63
CA LYS A 258 15.57 -9.79 -5.60
C LYS A 258 15.16 -9.24 -4.22
N HIS A 259 14.84 -10.16 -3.32
CA HIS A 259 14.49 -9.80 -1.96
C HIS A 259 15.69 -9.17 -1.26
N PHE A 260 15.44 -8.03 -0.61
CA PHE A 260 16.40 -7.36 0.26
C PHE A 260 15.98 -7.57 1.71
N ARG A 261 16.95 -7.89 2.56
CA ARG A 261 16.80 -7.90 4.01
C ARG A 261 18.00 -7.17 4.59
N SER A 262 17.73 -6.26 5.53
CA SER A 262 18.78 -5.52 6.21
C SER A 262 19.68 -6.48 6.98
N SER A 263 20.98 -6.14 7.01
CA SER A 263 22.00 -6.87 7.77
C SER A 263 22.01 -6.54 9.25
N ARG A 264 21.25 -5.51 9.67
CA ARG A 264 21.16 -5.06 11.05
C ARG A 264 20.29 -6.02 11.86
N ASP A 265 20.60 -6.12 13.14
CA ASP A 265 19.74 -6.84 14.07
C ASP A 265 18.48 -6.02 14.37
N PRO A 266 17.30 -6.66 14.48
CA PRO A 266 16.07 -5.98 14.84
C PRO A 266 16.14 -5.40 16.26
N ALA A 267 15.59 -4.20 16.41
CA ALA A 267 15.48 -3.57 17.71
C ALA A 267 14.55 -4.37 18.63
N ALA A 268 14.83 -4.33 19.93
CA ALA A 268 13.92 -4.85 20.92
C ALA A 268 12.55 -4.15 20.81
N PRO A 269 11.43 -4.87 21.03
CA PRO A 269 10.10 -4.26 20.97
C PRO A 269 9.99 -3.02 21.87
N PRO A 270 9.38 -1.93 21.37
CA PRO A 270 9.23 -0.71 22.13
C PRO A 270 8.35 -0.95 23.37
N LYS A 271 8.70 -0.28 24.47
CA LYS A 271 7.92 -0.37 25.71
C LYS A 271 6.51 0.20 25.48
N PRO A 272 5.44 -0.49 25.93
CA PRO A 272 4.10 0.08 25.96
C PRO A 272 4.04 1.37 26.77
N SER A 273 3.19 2.29 26.33
CA SER A 273 2.99 3.63 26.89
C SER A 273 1.54 3.83 27.35
N SER A 274 1.28 4.92 28.08
CA SER A 274 -0.07 5.35 28.48
C SER A 274 -0.90 4.26 29.17
N LEU A 275 -0.29 3.52 30.09
CA LEU A 275 -1.00 2.52 30.88
C LEU A 275 -2.12 3.20 31.68
N ARG A 276 -3.36 2.87 31.37
CA ARG A 276 -4.56 3.32 32.06
C ARG A 276 -5.24 2.15 32.76
N VAL A 277 -5.61 2.36 34.00
CA VAL A 277 -6.42 1.43 34.79
C VAL A 277 -7.84 1.99 34.81
N THR A 278 -8.82 1.19 34.38
CA THR A 278 -10.24 1.56 34.29
C THR A 278 -11.10 0.45 34.90
N ASN A 279 -12.36 0.76 35.22
CA ASN A 279 -13.35 -0.20 35.73
C ASN A 279 -12.83 -1.04 36.91
N ILE A 280 -12.38 -0.33 37.95
CA ILE A 280 -11.95 -0.96 39.19
C ILE A 280 -13.20 -1.32 39.99
N THR A 281 -13.50 -2.61 40.11
CA THR A 281 -14.62 -3.09 40.93
C THR A 281 -14.09 -3.94 42.07
N VAL A 282 -14.59 -3.68 43.28
CA VAL A 282 -14.26 -4.44 44.49
C VAL A 282 -15.45 -5.32 44.81
N GLY A 283 -15.33 -6.62 44.61
CA GLY A 283 -16.33 -7.61 45.02
C GLY A 283 -16.35 -7.79 46.54
N GLU A 284 -17.46 -8.30 47.06
CA GLU A 284 -17.71 -8.49 48.50
C GLU A 284 -16.67 -9.40 49.19
N ASP A 285 -16.01 -10.28 48.43
CA ASP A 285 -14.91 -11.15 48.89
C ASP A 285 -13.55 -10.43 49.01
N GLY A 286 -13.50 -9.11 48.79
CA GLY A 286 -12.25 -8.34 48.68
C GLY A 286 -11.55 -8.52 47.32
N GLN A 287 -12.28 -8.97 46.30
CA GLN A 287 -11.78 -9.14 44.93
C GLN A 287 -11.76 -7.83 44.17
N VAL A 288 -10.58 -7.27 43.87
CA VAL A 288 -10.47 -6.13 42.96
C VAL A 288 -10.22 -6.64 41.54
N THR A 289 -11.09 -6.31 40.61
CA THR A 289 -10.90 -6.49 39.17
C THR A 289 -10.68 -5.14 38.52
N ALA A 290 -9.76 -5.07 37.58
CA ALA A 290 -9.41 -3.83 36.89
C ALA A 290 -9.09 -4.09 35.42
N HIS A 291 -9.49 -3.17 34.54
CA HIS A 291 -9.17 -3.20 33.12
C HIS A 291 -7.93 -2.36 32.83
N LEU A 292 -6.95 -2.96 32.16
CA LEU A 292 -5.68 -2.34 31.80
C LEU A 292 -5.68 -2.02 30.30
N ASN A 293 -5.52 -0.75 29.95
CA ASN A 293 -5.36 -0.29 28.57
C ASN A 293 -4.00 0.36 28.39
N TRP A 294 -3.31 0.10 27.29
CA TRP A 294 -2.02 0.72 26.96
C TRP A 294 -1.91 0.94 25.44
N THR A 295 -0.98 1.80 25.04
CA THR A 295 -0.73 2.16 23.64
C THR A 295 0.73 1.91 23.25
N ILE A 296 0.98 1.57 21.99
CA ILE A 296 2.34 1.43 21.45
C ILE A 296 2.56 2.61 20.50
N LEU A 297 3.58 3.43 20.77
CA LEU A 297 3.82 4.67 20.01
C LEU A 297 4.68 4.45 18.76
N GLU A 298 5.51 3.41 18.76
CA GLU A 298 6.42 3.08 17.67
C GLU A 298 6.10 1.70 17.12
N GLU A 299 6.09 1.56 15.81
CA GLU A 299 5.89 0.26 15.18
C GLU A 299 7.08 -0.65 15.51
N PRO A 300 6.84 -1.86 16.07
CA PRO A 300 7.91 -2.75 16.45
C PRO A 300 8.60 -3.32 15.20
N ASP A 301 9.92 -3.51 15.27
CA ASP A 301 10.64 -4.23 14.23
C ASP A 301 10.12 -5.66 14.14
N ILE A 302 9.87 -6.34 15.27
CA ILE A 302 9.46 -7.75 15.29
C ILE A 302 7.99 -7.84 15.70
N PRO A 303 7.19 -8.73 15.10
CA PRO A 303 5.83 -9.01 15.58
C PRO A 303 5.80 -9.36 17.07
N ILE A 304 4.99 -8.63 17.83
CA ILE A 304 4.87 -8.85 19.28
C ILE A 304 3.89 -9.99 19.52
N HIS A 305 4.39 -11.10 20.06
CA HIS A 305 3.55 -12.27 20.36
C HIS A 305 2.84 -12.17 21.71
N HIS A 306 3.50 -11.61 22.74
CA HIS A 306 2.94 -11.56 24.09
C HIS A 306 3.49 -10.37 24.90
N TYR A 307 2.69 -9.94 25.88
CA TYR A 307 3.04 -8.95 26.90
C TYR A 307 3.15 -9.63 28.26
N LYS A 308 4.11 -9.17 29.10
CA LYS A 308 4.23 -9.56 30.50
C LYS A 308 3.72 -8.42 31.38
N VAL A 309 2.69 -8.68 32.18
CA VAL A 309 2.09 -7.69 33.10
C VAL A 309 2.47 -8.04 34.52
N PHE A 310 2.95 -7.04 35.27
CA PHE A 310 3.32 -7.15 36.68
C PHE A 310 2.43 -6.23 37.52
N TRP A 311 1.99 -6.73 38.68
CA TRP A 311 1.27 -5.92 39.67
C TRP A 311 1.71 -6.25 41.08
N SER A 312 1.58 -5.27 41.97
CA SER A 312 1.97 -5.41 43.37
C SER A 312 0.98 -4.71 44.29
N TRP A 313 0.80 -5.24 45.48
CA TRP A 313 0.00 -4.64 46.54
C TRP A 313 0.76 -4.70 47.86
N LEU A 314 0.43 -3.75 48.74
CA LEU A 314 1.02 -3.69 50.07
C LEU A 314 0.26 -4.63 50.99
N VAL A 315 0.99 -5.49 51.69
CA VAL A 315 0.43 -6.35 52.72
C VAL A 315 0.64 -5.67 54.07
N PRO A 316 -0.41 -5.45 54.88
CA PRO A 316 -0.25 -4.95 56.24
C PRO A 316 0.63 -5.93 57.04
N SER A 317 1.78 -5.46 57.51
CA SER A 317 2.76 -6.21 58.31
C SER A 317 2.89 -5.55 59.69
N LYS A 318 3.11 -6.35 60.74
CA LYS A 318 3.45 -5.82 62.09
C LYS A 318 4.87 -5.23 62.15
N SER A 319 5.68 -5.34 61.10
CA SER A 319 7.01 -4.75 61.03
C SER A 319 6.99 -3.34 60.42
N MET A 320 7.95 -2.51 60.83
CA MET A 320 8.10 -1.10 60.42
C MET A 320 8.41 -0.91 58.92
N VAL A 321 8.59 -2.01 58.17
CA VAL A 321 8.83 -2.03 56.72
C VAL A 321 7.66 -2.76 56.03
N PRO A 322 6.82 -2.06 55.24
CA PRO A 322 5.72 -2.68 54.51
C PRO A 322 6.23 -3.75 53.54
N SER A 323 5.69 -4.97 53.61
CA SER A 323 6.06 -6.06 52.70
C SER A 323 5.26 -5.97 51.40
N LYS A 324 5.96 -5.99 50.25
CA LYS A 324 5.35 -5.94 48.91
C LYS A 324 5.19 -7.34 48.35
N LYS A 325 3.95 -7.79 48.09
CA LYS A 325 3.71 -8.99 47.28
C LYS A 325 3.64 -8.60 45.81
N LYS A 326 4.32 -9.36 44.94
CA LYS A 326 4.34 -9.17 43.48
C LYS A 326 3.73 -10.37 42.78
N ARG A 327 2.96 -10.14 41.71
CA ARG A 327 2.46 -11.17 40.79
C ARG A 327 2.78 -10.79 39.33
N ARG A 328 2.82 -11.80 38.46
CA ARG A 328 3.06 -11.66 37.02
C ARG A 328 2.09 -12.51 36.20
N LYS A 329 1.75 -12.05 34.98
CA LYS A 329 0.98 -12.82 33.99
C LYS A 329 1.47 -12.50 32.57
N THR A 330 1.39 -13.48 31.68
CA THR A 330 1.67 -13.33 30.25
C THR A 330 0.35 -13.27 29.47
N THR A 331 0.22 -12.40 28.47
CA THR A 331 -1.03 -12.19 27.71
C THR A 331 -0.74 -11.86 26.25
N THR A 332 -1.51 -12.40 25.30
CA THR A 332 -1.44 -12.10 23.87
C THR A 332 -2.23 -10.82 23.56
N GLY A 333 -1.72 -9.95 22.69
CA GLY A 333 -2.27 -8.60 22.47
C GLY A 333 -3.62 -8.56 21.75
N MET A 334 -4.41 -7.53 22.08
CA MET A 334 -5.73 -7.14 21.57
C MET A 334 -6.91 -7.86 22.25
N ASN A 335 -7.58 -7.12 23.14
CA ASN A 335 -8.79 -7.47 23.93
C ASN A 335 -8.58 -8.30 25.20
N ILE A 336 -8.59 -7.61 26.35
CA ILE A 336 -8.91 -8.20 27.64
C ILE A 336 -10.44 -8.25 27.73
N THR A 337 -11.05 -9.40 27.42
CA THR A 337 -12.37 -9.75 27.97
C THR A 337 -12.22 -10.16 29.44
N PRO A 338 -13.22 -9.88 30.30
CA PRO A 338 -13.11 -10.00 31.75
C PRO A 338 -13.01 -11.47 32.15
N GLY A 339 -11.80 -11.94 32.37
CA GLY A 339 -11.54 -13.24 32.97
C GLY A 339 -11.21 -13.10 34.44
N SER A 340 -12.14 -12.53 35.25
CA SER A 340 -12.16 -12.43 36.72
C SER A 340 -10.80 -12.08 37.40
N HIS A 341 -10.75 -12.01 38.72
CA HIS A 341 -9.55 -12.23 39.53
C HIS A 341 -8.83 -11.04 40.19
N TYR A 342 -9.16 -10.92 41.49
CA TYR A 342 -8.29 -10.90 42.68
C TYR A 342 -7.08 -9.96 42.71
N ILE A 343 -7.32 -8.66 42.89
CA ILE A 343 -6.41 -7.75 43.58
C ILE A 343 -7.02 -7.52 44.97
N GLN A 344 -6.37 -7.89 46.07
CA GLN A 344 -6.93 -7.60 47.41
C GLN A 344 -6.57 -6.17 47.78
N SER A 345 -7.54 -5.37 48.23
CA SER A 345 -7.38 -3.96 48.54
C SER A 345 -6.32 -3.75 49.63
N ASN A 346 -5.21 -3.11 49.27
CA ASN A 346 -4.66 -1.94 49.98
C ASN A 346 -3.49 -1.37 49.17
N SER A 347 -3.64 -0.11 48.75
CA SER A 347 -2.65 0.77 48.10
C SER A 347 -1.56 0.03 47.31
N GLY A 348 -1.87 -0.36 46.08
CA GLY A 348 -0.94 -1.05 45.19
C GLY A 348 -0.49 -0.14 44.04
N ALA A 349 0.83 -0.13 43.77
CA ALA A 349 1.37 0.43 42.54
C ALA A 349 1.44 -0.70 41.49
N VAL A 350 0.72 -0.51 40.38
CA VAL A 350 0.87 -1.35 39.18
C VAL A 350 2.02 -0.77 38.38
N THR A 351 3.19 -1.41 38.46
CA THR A 351 4.35 -1.07 37.63
C THR A 351 4.49 -2.11 36.54
N GLY A 352 4.11 -1.74 35.31
CA GLY A 352 4.41 -2.52 34.12
C GLY A 352 5.87 -2.30 33.73
N VAL A 353 6.72 -3.29 33.99
CA VAL A 353 8.04 -3.38 33.36
C VAL A 353 7.92 -4.41 32.26
N PHE A 354 8.06 -3.97 31.01
CA PHE A 354 7.87 -4.79 29.82
C PHE A 354 9.24 -5.02 29.17
N THR A 355 9.61 -6.29 28.97
CA THR A 355 10.80 -6.73 28.23
C THR A 355 10.38 -7.49 27.00
#